data_AF-A0A9D1V277-F1
#
_entry.id   AF-A0A9D1V277-F1
#
_cell.length_a   1.000
_cell.length_b   1.000
_cell.length_c   1.000
_cell.angle_alpha   90.00
_cell.angle_beta   90.00
_cell.angle_gamma   90.00
#
_symmetry.space_group_name_H-M   'P 1'
#
loop_
_entity.id
_entity.type
_entity.pdbx_description
1 polymer ?
#
loop_
_entity_poly.entity_id
_entity_poly.type
_entity_poly.pdbx_seq_one_letter_code
_entity_poly.pdbx_strand_id
1 'polypeptide(L)'
;MKKFLLLLAAAVLAAAAFFLYSLATVELPEMNAGSPASSYGDVAPIQSQPESVSSPGSEPEASAEPVSDLSFLSEEQRDVFAQAQDTVLYLSDPCNLMLREGNAAGDEVQLDGKSYLFITGQDENYEDFRARMLDIFTESCLTGMDFDLRFRSVEGKLAALVGGVGSAVSYAECPDTYRLESADDSTVTFTLIGHYIEQWPVETDTAFLTRRAGGAFDSTKEFTIRLVNTEAGWRVDEFHSPLYPGMF
;
A
#
# COMPACT_ATOMS: atom_id res chain seq x y z
N MET A 1 26.70 -30.15 0.98
CA MET A 1 25.82 -29.65 2.05
C MET A 1 26.50 -28.63 2.97
N LYS A 2 27.67 -28.89 3.58
CA LYS A 2 28.36 -27.91 4.46
C LYS A 2 28.81 -26.59 3.80
N LYS A 3 29.16 -26.59 2.50
CA LYS A 3 29.62 -25.38 1.78
C LYS A 3 28.48 -24.40 1.42
N PHE A 4 27.25 -24.90 1.28
CA PHE A 4 26.08 -24.08 0.94
C PHE A 4 25.55 -23.32 2.17
N LEU A 5 25.66 -23.92 3.36
CA LEU A 5 25.26 -23.30 4.63
C LEU A 5 26.18 -22.13 5.04
N LEU A 6 27.47 -22.19 4.68
CA LEU A 6 28.46 -21.14 4.98
C LEU A 6 28.30 -19.90 4.09
N LEU A 7 27.87 -20.07 2.83
CA LEU A 7 27.59 -18.95 1.93
C LEU A 7 26.30 -18.20 2.32
N LEU A 8 25.28 -18.94 2.78
CA LEU A 8 24.03 -18.34 3.27
C LEU A 8 24.25 -17.53 4.57
N ALA A 9 25.11 -18.01 5.47
CA ALA A 9 25.45 -17.30 6.71
C ALA A 9 26.27 -16.02 6.45
N ALA A 10 27.14 -16.00 5.43
CA ALA A 10 27.93 -14.82 5.08
C ALA A 10 27.08 -13.70 4.44
N ALA A 11 26.06 -14.06 3.64
CA ALA A 11 25.15 -13.09 3.02
C ALA A 11 24.24 -12.39 4.06
N VAL A 12 23.77 -13.13 5.07
CA VAL A 12 22.93 -12.57 6.16
C VAL A 12 23.74 -11.62 7.06
N LEU A 13 25.02 -11.90 7.31
CA LEU A 13 25.89 -11.03 8.11
C LEU A 13 26.27 -9.72 7.39
N ALA A 14 26.36 -9.71 6.06
CA ALA A 14 26.64 -8.49 5.29
C ALA A 14 25.43 -7.54 5.24
N ALA A 15 24.21 -8.07 5.15
CA ALA A 15 22.98 -7.26 5.18
C ALA A 15 22.73 -6.61 6.55
N ALA A 16 23.05 -7.32 7.65
CA ALA A 16 22.93 -6.79 9.01
C ALA A 16 23.94 -5.66 9.31
N ALA A 17 25.14 -5.71 8.71
CA ALA A 17 26.17 -4.69 8.92
C ALA A 17 25.85 -3.35 8.22
N PHE A 18 25.12 -3.38 7.09
CA PHE A 18 24.73 -2.17 6.37
C PHE A 18 23.61 -1.41 7.09
N PHE A 19 22.66 -2.12 7.72
CA PHE A 19 21.57 -1.53 8.51
C PHE A 19 22.07 -0.82 9.78
N LEU A 20 23.11 -1.35 10.44
CA LEU A 20 23.65 -0.77 11.67
C LEU A 20 24.47 0.50 11.43
N TYR A 21 25.06 0.68 10.24
CA TYR A 21 25.85 1.87 9.93
C TYR A 21 24.97 3.10 9.65
N SER A 22 23.74 2.91 9.19
CA SER A 22 22.81 4.00 8.87
C SER A 22 22.15 4.65 10.09
N LEU A 23 22.17 4.00 11.26
CA LEU A 23 21.58 4.53 12.50
C LEU A 23 22.51 5.48 13.27
N ALA A 24 23.79 5.58 12.90
CA ALA A 24 24.80 6.27 13.70
C ALA A 24 24.98 7.77 13.41
N THR A 25 24.25 8.38 12.45
CA THR A 25 24.55 9.75 12.00
C THR A 25 23.37 10.72 11.98
N VAL A 26 22.34 10.54 12.82
CA VAL A 26 21.30 11.56 12.98
C VAL A 26 21.47 12.25 14.34
N GLU A 27 22.10 13.42 14.33
CA GLU A 27 22.06 14.36 15.47
C GLU A 27 20.67 15.04 15.52
N LEU A 28 19.99 14.94 16.67
CA LEU A 28 18.72 15.61 16.94
C LEU A 28 18.96 17.01 17.54
N PRO A 29 18.22 18.06 17.13
CA PRO A 29 18.32 19.37 17.75
C PRO A 29 17.56 19.43 19.09
N GLU A 30 18.11 20.18 20.04
CA GLU A 30 17.60 20.37 21.41
C GLU A 30 16.22 21.05 21.45
N MET A 31 15.32 20.50 22.26
CA MET A 31 13.96 21.01 22.48
C MET A 31 13.92 21.94 23.69
N ASN A 32 13.68 23.23 23.47
CA ASN A 32 13.61 24.24 24.53
C ASN A 32 12.23 24.25 25.20
N ALA A 33 12.23 24.28 26.54
CA ALA A 33 11.04 24.23 27.38
C ALA A 33 10.32 25.58 27.45
N GLY A 34 9.00 25.57 27.34
CA GLY A 34 8.15 26.73 27.63
C GLY A 34 6.69 26.35 27.81
N SER A 35 6.23 26.28 29.07
CA SER A 35 4.81 26.40 29.43
C SER A 35 4.42 27.88 29.57
N PRO A 36 3.14 28.24 29.39
CA PRO A 36 2.28 28.39 30.57
C PRO A 36 0.83 27.90 30.39
N ALA A 37 0.11 27.92 31.51
CA ALA A 37 -1.18 27.27 31.78
C ALA A 37 -2.44 28.08 31.42
N SER A 38 -3.56 27.33 31.33
CA SER A 38 -4.92 27.60 31.86
C SER A 38 -6.04 28.09 30.92
N SER A 39 -7.18 27.36 31.00
CA SER A 39 -8.56 27.85 31.25
C SER A 39 -9.66 27.69 30.18
N TYR A 40 -10.55 26.72 30.45
CA TYR A 40 -12.05 26.71 30.39
C TYR A 40 -12.89 26.86 29.09
N GLY A 41 -13.91 25.98 29.02
CA GLY A 41 -15.24 26.14 28.38
C GLY A 41 -15.36 25.39 27.03
N ASP A 42 -16.43 24.68 26.66
CA ASP A 42 -17.78 24.48 27.19
C ASP A 42 -18.40 23.27 26.43
N VAL A 43 -19.30 22.49 27.03
CA VAL A 43 -19.98 21.33 26.38
C VAL A 43 -21.47 21.64 26.26
N ALA A 44 -22.01 21.60 25.05
CA ALA A 44 -23.45 21.71 24.79
C ALA A 44 -24.01 20.36 24.26
N PRO A 45 -25.24 19.97 24.65
CA PRO A 45 -25.82 18.66 24.34
C PRO A 45 -26.66 18.71 23.04
N ILE A 46 -26.64 17.63 22.24
CA ILE A 46 -27.52 17.49 21.06
C ILE A 46 -28.68 16.54 21.39
N GLN A 47 -29.89 17.06 21.18
CA GLN A 47 -31.20 16.42 21.31
C GLN A 47 -31.52 15.49 20.12
N SER A 48 -32.41 14.53 20.37
CA SER A 48 -32.78 13.41 19.48
C SER A 48 -33.97 13.67 18.54
N GLN A 49 -33.94 13.01 17.37
CA GLN A 49 -35.04 12.51 16.49
C GLN A 49 -35.91 13.48 15.66
N PRO A 50 -36.62 13.04 14.57
CA PRO A 50 -37.00 11.66 14.19
C PRO A 50 -36.75 11.21 12.73
N GLU A 51 -37.04 9.92 12.53
CA GLU A 51 -36.94 9.04 11.35
C GLU A 51 -37.62 9.58 10.07
N SER A 52 -37.10 9.16 8.91
CA SER A 52 -37.81 9.22 7.61
C SER A 52 -37.70 7.89 6.88
N VAL A 53 -38.80 7.49 6.26
CA VAL A 53 -39.10 6.16 5.69
C VAL A 53 -39.21 6.23 4.16
N SER A 54 -38.85 5.14 3.46
CA SER A 54 -39.18 4.71 2.06
C SER A 54 -38.13 5.06 0.99
N SER A 55 -37.76 4.25 -0.02
CA SER A 55 -38.42 3.16 -0.80
C SER A 55 -37.37 2.39 -1.66
N PRO A 56 -37.72 1.27 -2.37
CA PRO A 56 -36.73 0.32 -2.89
C PRO A 56 -36.23 0.61 -4.32
N GLY A 57 -34.93 0.81 -4.41
CA GLY A 57 -34.08 0.71 -5.59
C GLY A 57 -32.67 0.59 -5.05
N SER A 58 -32.15 -0.62 -4.93
CA SER A 58 -30.98 -0.91 -4.09
C SER A 58 -29.67 -0.48 -4.76
N GLU A 59 -29.44 0.83 -4.83
CA GLU A 59 -28.08 1.36 -4.72
C GLU A 59 -27.60 1.06 -3.29
N PRO A 60 -26.37 0.55 -3.10
CA PRO A 60 -25.88 0.34 -1.75
C PRO A 60 -25.71 1.71 -1.08
N GLU A 61 -26.53 1.97 -0.06
CA GLU A 61 -26.43 3.16 0.77
C GLU A 61 -25.07 3.17 1.49
N ALA A 62 -24.44 4.35 1.57
CA ALA A 62 -23.21 4.55 2.33
C ALA A 62 -23.33 3.94 3.74
N SER A 63 -22.32 3.15 4.14
CA SER A 63 -22.33 2.53 5.46
C SER A 63 -21.72 3.47 6.48
N ALA A 64 -22.41 3.70 7.60
CA ALA A 64 -21.84 4.46 8.71
C ALA A 64 -20.77 3.67 9.49
N GLU A 65 -20.82 2.33 9.47
CA GLU A 65 -19.94 1.46 10.26
C GLU A 65 -18.98 0.67 9.36
N PRO A 66 -17.70 0.50 9.76
CA PRO A 66 -16.76 -0.37 9.07
C PRO A 66 -17.21 -1.84 9.08
N VAL A 67 -17.05 -2.51 7.95
CA VAL A 67 -17.29 -3.95 7.74
C VAL A 67 -15.97 -4.68 7.49
N SER A 68 -15.91 -5.98 7.82
CA SER A 68 -14.72 -6.81 7.65
C SER A 68 -14.55 -7.40 6.24
N ASP A 69 -15.47 -7.10 5.33
CA ASP A 69 -15.46 -7.62 3.96
C ASP A 69 -15.87 -6.55 2.94
N LEU A 70 -15.78 -6.93 1.66
CA LEU A 70 -16.14 -6.10 0.51
C LEU A 70 -17.49 -6.56 -0.09
N SER A 71 -18.44 -6.98 0.74
CA SER A 71 -19.75 -7.46 0.27
C SER A 71 -20.58 -6.38 -0.42
N PHE A 72 -20.30 -5.09 -0.16
CA PHE A 72 -20.90 -3.95 -0.85
C PHE A 72 -20.42 -3.76 -2.29
N LEU A 73 -19.33 -4.43 -2.70
CA LEU A 73 -18.84 -4.44 -4.08
C LEU A 73 -19.50 -5.57 -4.90
N SER A 74 -19.60 -5.39 -6.20
CA SER A 74 -19.89 -6.48 -7.15
C SER A 74 -18.71 -7.46 -7.24
N GLU A 75 -18.91 -8.60 -7.91
CA GLU A 75 -17.82 -9.56 -8.17
C GLU A 75 -16.70 -8.92 -9.01
N GLU A 76 -17.06 -8.25 -10.11
CA GLU A 76 -16.10 -7.55 -10.97
C GLU A 76 -15.32 -6.45 -10.23
N GLN A 77 -16.00 -5.69 -9.36
CA GLN A 77 -15.36 -4.66 -8.54
C GLN A 77 -14.40 -5.24 -7.48
N ARG A 78 -14.74 -6.38 -6.88
CA ARG A 78 -13.83 -7.10 -5.98
C ARG A 78 -12.62 -7.63 -6.74
N ASP A 79 -12.84 -8.18 -7.95
CA ASP A 79 -11.77 -8.76 -8.75
C ASP A 79 -10.76 -7.70 -9.19
N VAL A 80 -11.20 -6.52 -9.64
CA VAL A 80 -10.27 -5.44 -10.02
C VAL A 80 -9.50 -4.91 -8.82
N PHE A 81 -10.16 -4.78 -7.66
CA PHE A 81 -9.48 -4.34 -6.43
C PHE A 81 -8.47 -5.38 -5.93
N ALA A 82 -8.81 -6.68 -5.98
CA ALA A 82 -7.89 -7.76 -5.64
C ALA A 82 -6.65 -7.78 -6.57
N GLN A 83 -6.87 -7.60 -7.88
CA GLN A 83 -5.76 -7.48 -8.83
C GLN A 83 -4.85 -6.28 -8.53
N ALA A 84 -5.43 -5.14 -8.14
CA ALA A 84 -4.64 -3.98 -7.71
C ALA A 84 -3.82 -4.29 -6.45
N GLN A 85 -4.40 -4.99 -5.46
CA GLN A 85 -3.66 -5.43 -4.26
C GLN A 85 -2.49 -6.36 -4.60
N ASP A 86 -2.66 -7.27 -5.56
CA ASP A 86 -1.58 -8.17 -6.04
C ASP A 86 -0.41 -7.41 -6.70
N THR A 87 -0.63 -6.15 -7.10
CA THR A 87 0.42 -5.32 -7.72
C THR A 87 1.27 -4.53 -6.71
N VAL A 88 0.78 -4.39 -5.46
CA VAL A 88 1.37 -3.51 -4.43
C VAL A 88 2.87 -3.72 -4.25
N LEU A 89 3.31 -4.98 -4.22
CA LEU A 89 4.71 -5.32 -3.94
C LEU A 89 5.67 -4.72 -4.97
N TYR A 90 5.30 -4.76 -6.26
CA TYR A 90 6.15 -4.25 -7.33
C TYR A 90 5.80 -2.81 -7.74
N LEU A 91 4.60 -2.29 -7.47
CA LEU A 91 4.38 -0.86 -7.56
C LEU A 91 5.19 -0.09 -6.49
N SER A 92 5.36 -0.69 -5.31
CA SER A 92 6.11 -0.09 -4.21
C SER A 92 7.63 -0.22 -4.37
N ASP A 93 8.10 -1.36 -4.86
CA ASP A 93 9.50 -1.62 -5.19
C ASP A 93 9.56 -2.30 -6.56
N PRO A 94 9.77 -1.52 -7.65
CA PRO A 94 9.69 -2.00 -9.03
C PRO A 94 10.52 -3.25 -9.33
N CYS A 95 11.67 -3.40 -8.67
CA CYS A 95 12.51 -4.58 -8.85
C CYS A 95 11.86 -5.87 -8.34
N ASN A 96 10.91 -5.82 -7.41
CA ASN A 96 10.16 -7.00 -6.97
C ASN A 96 9.33 -7.63 -8.08
N LEU A 97 9.12 -6.98 -9.22
CA LEU A 97 8.48 -7.60 -10.38
C LEU A 97 9.28 -8.83 -10.87
N MET A 98 10.59 -8.90 -10.62
CA MET A 98 11.42 -10.07 -10.90
C MET A 98 11.06 -11.30 -10.04
N LEU A 99 10.34 -11.11 -8.93
CA LEU A 99 9.90 -12.17 -8.03
C LEU A 99 8.58 -12.81 -8.49
N ARG A 100 7.86 -12.17 -9.42
CA ARG A 100 6.67 -12.74 -10.05
C ARG A 100 7.05 -13.96 -10.88
N GLU A 101 6.23 -15.00 -10.82
CA GLU A 101 6.48 -16.25 -11.55
C GLU A 101 6.72 -15.99 -13.04
N GLY A 102 7.79 -16.58 -13.57
CA GLY A 102 8.16 -16.44 -14.98
C GLY A 102 8.98 -15.19 -15.30
N ASN A 103 9.25 -14.31 -14.34
CA ASN A 103 10.18 -13.20 -14.49
C ASN A 103 11.56 -13.49 -13.89
N ALA A 104 12.55 -12.74 -14.34
CA ALA A 104 13.91 -12.72 -13.77
C ALA A 104 14.57 -11.36 -13.97
N ALA A 105 15.58 -11.08 -13.14
CA ALA A 105 16.45 -9.92 -13.29
C ALA A 105 17.34 -10.03 -14.54
N GLY A 106 17.35 -8.97 -15.34
CA GLY A 106 18.28 -8.78 -16.46
C GLY A 106 19.44 -7.85 -16.10
N ASP A 107 20.01 -7.22 -17.12
CA ASP A 107 21.08 -6.24 -16.96
C ASP A 107 20.57 -4.91 -16.38
N GLU A 108 21.48 -4.12 -15.82
CA GLU A 108 21.21 -2.78 -15.33
C GLU A 108 21.43 -1.72 -16.44
N VAL A 109 20.58 -0.69 -16.48
CA VAL A 109 20.68 0.46 -17.37
C VAL A 109 20.54 1.77 -16.60
N GLN A 110 21.28 2.79 -17.01
CA GLN A 110 21.23 4.13 -16.40
C GLN A 110 20.40 5.06 -17.29
N LEU A 111 19.34 5.65 -16.74
CA LEU A 111 18.47 6.61 -17.41
C LEU A 111 18.29 7.84 -16.53
N ASP A 112 18.58 9.03 -17.04
CA ASP A 112 18.38 10.31 -16.34
C ASP A 112 18.99 10.35 -14.92
N GLY A 113 20.16 9.71 -14.75
CA GLY A 113 20.88 9.64 -13.47
C GLY A 113 20.27 8.67 -12.45
N LYS A 114 19.35 7.79 -12.88
CA LYS A 114 18.76 6.72 -12.07
C LYS A 114 19.11 5.35 -12.66
N SER A 115 19.28 4.39 -11.77
CA SER A 115 19.53 2.99 -12.11
C SER A 115 18.21 2.26 -12.31
N TYR A 116 18.12 1.46 -13.38
CA TYR A 116 16.99 0.58 -13.67
C TYR A 116 17.51 -0.82 -13.96
N LEU A 117 16.74 -1.82 -13.57
CA LEU A 117 16.98 -3.23 -13.84
C LEU A 117 16.02 -3.70 -14.93
N PHE A 118 16.54 -4.33 -15.99
CA PHE A 118 15.67 -4.99 -16.96
C PHE A 118 14.90 -6.14 -16.32
N ILE A 119 13.62 -6.24 -16.65
CA ILE A 119 12.81 -7.42 -16.36
C ILE A 119 12.86 -8.31 -17.59
N THR A 120 13.18 -9.58 -17.38
CA THR A 120 13.22 -10.61 -18.44
C THR A 120 12.16 -11.67 -18.15
N GLY A 121 11.69 -12.37 -19.19
CA GLY A 121 10.66 -13.41 -19.04
C GLY A 121 9.27 -12.93 -19.44
N GLN A 122 8.25 -13.20 -18.61
CA GLN A 122 6.85 -12.95 -18.98
C GLN A 122 6.52 -11.47 -19.16
N ASP A 123 7.04 -10.60 -18.30
CA ASP A 123 6.81 -9.15 -18.35
C ASP A 123 7.97 -8.40 -19.06
N GLU A 124 8.74 -9.05 -19.94
CA GLU A 124 9.87 -8.39 -20.63
C GLU A 124 9.42 -7.26 -21.55
N ASN A 125 8.23 -7.36 -22.17
CA ASN A 125 7.71 -6.33 -23.07
C ASN A 125 7.02 -5.21 -22.26
N TYR A 126 7.50 -3.98 -22.42
CA TYR A 126 6.96 -2.83 -21.68
C TYR A 126 5.50 -2.52 -22.06
N GLU A 127 5.14 -2.59 -23.34
CA GLU A 127 3.79 -2.23 -23.79
C GLU A 127 2.75 -3.25 -23.32
N ASP A 128 3.09 -4.54 -23.33
CA ASP A 128 2.21 -5.59 -22.81
C ASP A 128 2.03 -5.45 -21.29
N PHE A 129 3.12 -5.14 -20.56
CA PHE A 129 3.05 -4.85 -19.13
C PHE A 129 2.19 -3.62 -18.84
N ARG A 130 2.40 -2.52 -19.56
CA ARG A 130 1.62 -1.28 -19.39
C ARG A 130 0.15 -1.50 -19.72
N ALA A 131 -0.17 -2.24 -20.77
CA ALA A 131 -1.54 -2.60 -21.12
C ALA A 131 -2.22 -3.39 -19.99
N ARG A 132 -1.52 -4.38 -19.40
CA ARG A 132 -2.01 -5.11 -18.23
C ARG A 132 -2.25 -4.21 -17.01
N MET A 133 -1.40 -3.20 -16.80
CA MET A 133 -1.62 -2.23 -15.72
C MET A 133 -2.84 -1.33 -15.99
N LEU A 134 -3.08 -0.97 -17.25
CA LEU A 134 -4.29 -0.23 -17.67
C LEU A 134 -5.57 -1.08 -17.67
N ASP A 135 -5.46 -2.40 -17.66
CA ASP A 135 -6.61 -3.29 -17.39
C ASP A 135 -7.04 -3.26 -15.93
N ILE A 136 -6.19 -2.76 -15.03
CA ILE A 136 -6.46 -2.68 -13.59
C ILE A 136 -6.72 -1.24 -13.16
N PHE A 137 -5.89 -0.30 -13.61
CA PHE A 137 -5.87 1.09 -13.16
C PHE A 137 -6.26 2.05 -14.28
N THR A 138 -6.81 3.21 -13.92
CA THR A 138 -6.93 4.32 -14.85
C THR A 138 -5.56 4.94 -15.13
N GLU A 139 -5.44 5.61 -16.28
CA GLU A 139 -4.23 6.36 -16.66
C GLU A 139 -3.89 7.46 -15.62
N SER A 140 -4.92 8.13 -15.06
CA SER A 140 -4.76 9.11 -13.98
C SER A 140 -4.21 8.47 -12.71
N CYS A 141 -4.70 7.30 -12.32
CA CYS A 141 -4.20 6.56 -11.16
C CYS A 141 -2.71 6.19 -11.34
N LEU A 142 -2.35 5.60 -12.48
CA LEU A 142 -0.94 5.25 -12.78
C LEU A 142 -0.03 6.48 -12.76
N THR A 143 -0.50 7.60 -13.32
CA THR A 143 0.24 8.87 -13.28
C THR A 143 0.45 9.34 -11.84
N GLY A 144 -0.59 9.28 -11.01
CA GLY A 144 -0.52 9.66 -9.60
C GLY A 144 0.45 8.80 -8.77
N MET A 145 0.69 7.55 -9.19
CA MET A 145 1.63 6.63 -8.55
C MET A 145 3.07 6.74 -9.10
N ASP A 146 3.35 7.73 -9.96
CA ASP A 146 4.63 7.88 -10.67
C ASP A 146 5.01 6.63 -11.49
N PHE A 147 4.03 5.95 -12.09
CA PHE A 147 4.26 4.69 -12.81
C PHE A 147 5.35 4.80 -13.89
N ASP A 148 5.32 5.85 -14.71
CA ASP A 148 6.28 6.06 -15.80
C ASP A 148 7.66 6.52 -15.32
N LEU A 149 7.82 6.85 -14.04
CA LEU A 149 9.13 7.01 -13.39
C LEU A 149 9.66 5.65 -12.90
N ARG A 150 8.76 4.80 -12.41
CA ARG A 150 9.07 3.50 -11.81
C ARG A 150 9.36 2.42 -12.85
N PHE A 151 8.66 2.47 -13.98
CA PHE A 151 8.76 1.52 -15.07
C PHE A 151 9.00 2.26 -16.39
N ARG A 152 10.06 1.89 -17.10
CA ARG A 152 10.51 2.57 -18.32
C ARG A 152 10.58 1.58 -19.47
N SER A 153 10.27 2.06 -20.67
CA SER A 153 10.58 1.37 -21.92
C SER A 153 12.01 1.71 -22.34
N VAL A 154 12.86 0.70 -22.53
CA VAL A 154 14.17 0.85 -23.17
C VAL A 154 14.25 -0.20 -24.27
N GLU A 155 14.27 0.27 -25.53
CA GLU A 155 14.25 -0.60 -26.71
C GLU A 155 13.05 -1.58 -26.73
N GLY A 156 11.90 -1.16 -26.18
CA GLY A 156 10.69 -1.99 -26.07
C GLY A 156 10.69 -2.95 -24.88
N LYS A 157 11.80 -3.03 -24.13
CA LYS A 157 11.91 -3.86 -22.93
C LYS A 157 11.54 -3.08 -21.67
N LEU A 158 10.97 -3.78 -20.71
CA LEU A 158 10.62 -3.27 -19.40
C LEU A 158 11.87 -3.10 -18.53
N ALA A 159 12.12 -1.88 -18.09
CA ALA A 159 13.15 -1.54 -17.11
C ALA A 159 12.50 -0.98 -15.84
N ALA A 160 12.76 -1.60 -14.70
CA ALA A 160 12.18 -1.26 -13.39
C ALA A 160 13.19 -0.48 -12.54
N LEU A 161 12.75 0.61 -11.92
CA LEU A 161 13.61 1.50 -11.12
C LEU A 161 14.25 0.73 -9.96
N VAL A 162 15.56 0.84 -9.82
CA VAL A 162 16.30 0.26 -8.70
C VAL A 162 16.14 1.14 -7.46
N GLY A 163 15.57 0.56 -6.41
CA GLY A 163 15.41 1.21 -5.12
C GLY A 163 14.10 0.79 -4.46
N GLY A 164 14.21 0.19 -3.29
CA GLY A 164 13.05 -0.23 -2.51
C GLY A 164 12.57 0.85 -1.57
N VAL A 165 11.25 0.98 -1.45
CA VAL A 165 10.63 1.66 -0.31
C VAL A 165 10.30 0.60 0.73
N GLY A 166 10.80 0.80 1.95
CA GLY A 166 10.51 -0.11 3.06
C GLY A 166 9.00 -0.15 3.34
N SER A 167 8.48 -1.33 3.68
CA SER A 167 7.11 -1.47 4.14
C SER A 167 6.93 -0.93 5.56
N ALA A 168 5.70 -0.57 5.91
CA ALA A 168 5.33 -0.22 7.28
C ALA A 168 5.41 -1.45 8.19
N VAL A 169 6.51 -1.61 8.92
CA VAL A 169 6.68 -2.67 9.94
C VAL A 169 5.59 -2.59 11.03
N SER A 170 5.05 -1.39 11.25
CA SER A 170 3.93 -1.15 12.16
C SER A 170 2.58 -1.59 11.60
N TYR A 171 2.45 -1.99 10.33
CA TYR A 171 1.17 -2.51 9.81
C TYR A 171 0.88 -3.86 10.45
N ALA A 172 -0.24 -3.96 11.17
CA ALA A 172 -0.61 -5.14 11.98
C ALA A 172 -1.11 -6.29 11.09
N GLU A 173 -0.91 -7.53 11.53
CA GLU A 173 -1.38 -8.72 10.79
C GLU A 173 -2.81 -9.09 11.20
N CYS A 174 -3.70 -8.10 11.24
CA CYS A 174 -5.14 -8.30 11.31
C CYS A 174 -5.80 -7.90 9.98
N PRO A 175 -7.00 -8.45 9.66
CA PRO A 175 -7.71 -8.06 8.46
C PRO A 175 -8.03 -6.56 8.45
N ASP A 176 -7.88 -5.93 7.29
CA ASP A 176 -8.40 -4.58 7.06
C ASP A 176 -9.93 -4.56 7.22
N THR A 177 -10.45 -3.38 7.53
CA THR A 177 -11.89 -3.12 7.49
C THR A 177 -12.20 -2.06 6.45
N TYR A 178 -13.45 -2.00 6.02
CA TYR A 178 -13.87 -1.19 4.89
C TYR A 178 -15.15 -0.44 5.21
N ARG A 179 -15.31 0.75 4.67
CA ARG A 179 -16.52 1.54 4.82
C ARG A 179 -16.94 2.09 3.46
N LEU A 180 -18.14 1.75 3.01
CA LEU A 180 -18.67 2.30 1.78
C LEU A 180 -19.01 3.78 1.97
N GLU A 181 -18.45 4.64 1.13
CA GLU A 181 -18.70 6.09 1.17
C GLU A 181 -19.75 6.50 0.13
N SER A 182 -19.66 5.98 -1.09
CA SER A 182 -20.66 6.19 -2.14
C SER A 182 -20.58 5.12 -3.24
N ALA A 183 -21.69 4.82 -3.88
CA ALA A 183 -21.74 3.92 -5.03
C ALA A 183 -22.87 4.31 -5.99
N ASP A 184 -22.56 4.30 -7.27
CA ASP A 184 -23.51 4.40 -8.38
C ASP A 184 -23.04 3.51 -9.56
N ASP A 185 -23.75 3.56 -10.69
CA ASP A 185 -23.45 2.75 -11.89
C ASP A 185 -22.08 3.05 -12.53
N SER A 186 -21.50 4.21 -12.22
CA SER A 186 -20.26 4.73 -12.80
C SER A 186 -19.08 4.71 -11.84
N THR A 187 -19.32 4.81 -10.53
CA THR A 187 -18.26 5.02 -9.53
C THR A 187 -18.60 4.32 -8.23
N VAL A 188 -17.60 3.72 -7.59
CA VAL A 188 -17.67 3.28 -6.20
C VAL A 188 -16.50 3.85 -5.43
N THR A 189 -16.78 4.53 -4.31
CA THR A 189 -15.77 5.06 -3.39
C THR A 189 -15.96 4.42 -2.02
N PHE A 190 -14.88 3.91 -1.45
CA PHE A 190 -14.89 3.33 -0.11
C PHE A 190 -13.60 3.65 0.62
N THR A 191 -13.66 3.68 1.95
CA THR A 191 -12.50 3.78 2.80
C THR A 191 -11.98 2.40 3.13
N LEU A 192 -10.68 2.18 2.90
CA LEU A 192 -9.90 1.07 3.43
C LEU A 192 -9.26 1.52 4.74
N ILE A 193 -9.50 0.78 5.82
CA ILE A 193 -9.02 1.10 7.17
C ILE A 193 -7.93 0.10 7.55
N GLY A 194 -6.69 0.57 7.50
CA GLY A 194 -5.49 -0.16 7.89
C GLY A 194 -5.23 -0.08 9.39
N HIS A 195 -4.78 -1.17 9.98
CA HIS A 195 -4.51 -1.28 11.41
C HIS A 195 -3.02 -1.27 11.71
N TYR A 196 -2.60 -0.53 12.73
CA TYR A 196 -1.20 -0.33 13.05
C TYR A 196 -0.90 -0.60 14.51
N ILE A 197 0.29 -1.13 14.75
CA ILE A 197 0.82 -1.54 16.04
C ILE A 197 2.17 -0.88 16.27
N GLU A 198 2.41 -0.38 17.49
CA GLU A 198 3.67 0.24 17.88
C GLU A 198 4.43 -0.65 18.85
N GLN A 199 5.74 -0.78 18.67
CA GLN A 199 6.58 -1.45 19.65
C GLN A 199 6.70 -0.57 20.90
N TRP A 200 6.35 -1.12 22.06
CA TRP A 200 6.45 -0.36 23.30
C TRP A 200 7.91 -0.21 23.76
N PRO A 201 8.27 0.85 24.51
CA PRO A 201 9.66 1.14 24.87
C PRO A 201 10.43 0.04 25.61
N VAL A 202 9.73 -0.88 26.29
CA VAL A 202 10.31 -2.00 27.06
C VAL A 202 9.96 -3.37 26.46
N GLU A 203 9.31 -3.40 25.30
CA GLU A 203 8.89 -4.63 24.63
C GLU A 203 10.03 -5.17 23.75
N THR A 204 10.31 -6.46 23.88
CA THR A 204 11.30 -7.13 23.01
C THR A 204 10.74 -7.31 21.61
N ASP A 205 11.60 -7.37 20.60
CA ASP A 205 11.19 -7.59 19.21
C ASP A 205 10.33 -8.86 19.06
N THR A 206 10.68 -9.94 19.79
CA THR A 206 9.88 -11.17 19.77
C THR A 206 8.48 -10.98 20.34
N ALA A 207 8.33 -10.22 21.43
CA ALA A 207 7.02 -9.94 22.02
C ALA A 207 6.18 -9.06 21.08
N PHE A 208 6.79 -8.02 20.52
CA PHE A 208 6.16 -7.14 19.52
C PHE A 208 5.69 -7.93 18.30
N LEU A 209 6.57 -8.72 17.67
CA LEU A 209 6.23 -9.52 16.50
C LEU A 209 5.16 -10.57 16.80
N THR A 210 5.15 -11.15 18.01
CA THR A 210 4.10 -12.09 18.44
C THR A 210 2.75 -11.40 18.59
N ARG A 211 2.71 -10.20 19.18
CA ARG A 211 1.49 -9.40 19.35
C ARG A 211 0.94 -8.94 18.00
N ARG A 212 1.82 -8.50 17.10
CA ARG A 212 1.52 -8.14 15.71
C ARG A 212 0.93 -9.31 14.93
N ALA A 213 1.59 -10.46 14.94
CA ALA A 213 1.11 -11.68 14.28
C ALA A 213 -0.18 -12.22 14.91
N GLY A 214 -0.44 -11.90 16.18
CA GLY A 214 -1.69 -12.20 16.87
C GLY A 214 -2.86 -11.28 16.51
N GLY A 215 -2.65 -10.29 15.62
CA GLY A 215 -3.69 -9.38 15.13
C GLY A 215 -4.02 -8.22 16.08
N ALA A 216 -3.17 -7.95 17.08
CA ALA A 216 -3.36 -6.77 17.91
C ALA A 216 -2.92 -5.50 17.16
N PHE A 217 -3.60 -4.38 17.47
CA PHE A 217 -3.29 -3.07 16.93
C PHE A 217 -3.56 -1.98 17.98
N ASP A 218 -2.89 -0.85 17.82
CA ASP A 218 -2.95 0.31 18.72
C ASP A 218 -3.65 1.51 18.06
N SER A 219 -3.66 1.57 16.72
CA SER A 219 -4.26 2.67 15.95
C SER A 219 -4.75 2.21 14.57
N THR A 220 -5.50 3.07 13.89
CA THR A 220 -5.94 2.88 12.51
C THR A 220 -5.55 4.07 11.63
N LYS A 221 -5.46 3.83 10.31
CA LYS A 221 -5.41 4.88 9.30
C LYS A 221 -6.43 4.57 8.21
N GLU A 222 -7.06 5.63 7.71
CA GLU A 222 -8.08 5.55 6.66
C GLU A 222 -7.47 5.95 5.31
N PHE A 223 -7.78 5.18 4.29
CA PHE A 223 -7.31 5.36 2.92
C PHE A 223 -8.48 5.35 1.97
N THR A 224 -8.54 6.30 1.04
CA THR A 224 -9.66 6.37 0.08
C THR A 224 -9.34 5.47 -1.11
N ILE A 225 -10.25 4.57 -1.46
CA ILE A 225 -10.18 3.77 -2.68
C ILE A 225 -11.34 4.18 -3.59
N ARG A 226 -11.07 4.39 -4.87
CA ARG A 226 -12.09 4.71 -5.87
C ARG A 226 -11.98 3.78 -7.06
N LEU A 227 -13.11 3.17 -7.42
CA LEU A 227 -13.30 2.39 -8.65
C LEU A 227 -14.18 3.19 -9.59
N VAL A 228 -13.89 3.15 -10.89
CA VAL A 228 -14.69 3.79 -11.94
C VAL A 228 -14.99 2.81 -13.06
N ASN A 229 -16.22 2.87 -13.59
CA ASN A 229 -16.67 2.09 -14.71
C ASN A 229 -16.35 2.82 -16.01
N THR A 230 -15.45 2.25 -16.81
CA THR A 230 -15.03 2.80 -18.09
C THR A 230 -15.71 2.07 -19.24
N GLU A 231 -15.51 2.51 -20.48
CA GLU A 231 -15.96 1.76 -21.66
C GLU A 231 -15.37 0.33 -21.74
N ALA A 232 -14.23 0.10 -21.07
CA ALA A 232 -13.54 -1.19 -21.00
C ALA A 232 -13.80 -1.95 -19.69
N GLY A 233 -14.81 -1.55 -18.91
CA GLY A 233 -15.17 -2.13 -17.61
C GLY A 233 -14.58 -1.37 -16.42
N TRP A 234 -14.69 -1.97 -15.23
CA TRP A 234 -14.22 -1.34 -13.99
C TRP A 234 -12.69 -1.22 -13.93
N ARG A 235 -12.21 -0.09 -13.38
CA ARG A 235 -10.80 0.21 -13.13
C ARG A 235 -10.63 0.90 -11.78
N VAL A 236 -9.46 0.80 -11.18
CA VAL A 236 -9.07 1.57 -10.00
C VAL A 236 -8.60 2.96 -10.42
N ASP A 237 -9.25 3.99 -9.88
CA ASP A 237 -8.93 5.40 -10.15
C ASP A 237 -8.17 6.08 -9.00
N GLU A 238 -8.35 5.58 -7.76
CA GLU A 238 -7.57 5.99 -6.60
C GLU A 238 -7.23 4.76 -5.77
N PHE A 239 -5.96 4.58 -5.45
CA PHE A 239 -5.44 3.39 -4.80
C PHE A 239 -4.40 3.75 -3.76
N HIS A 240 -4.52 3.11 -2.60
CA HIS A 240 -3.62 3.27 -1.47
C HIS A 240 -3.34 1.90 -0.85
N SER A 241 -2.17 1.73 -0.25
CA SER A 241 -1.85 0.52 0.51
C SER A 241 -1.47 0.84 1.97
N PRO A 242 -2.14 0.23 2.96
CA PRO A 242 -1.71 0.34 4.36
C PRO A 242 -0.28 -0.14 4.62
N LEU A 243 0.21 -1.07 3.80
CA LEU A 243 1.57 -1.59 3.88
C LEU A 243 2.61 -0.54 3.43
N TYR A 244 2.21 0.41 2.58
CA TYR A 244 3.06 1.48 2.05
C TYR A 244 2.36 2.86 2.13
N PRO A 245 2.02 3.35 3.33
CA PRO A 245 1.09 4.46 3.53
C PRO A 245 1.64 5.85 3.18
N GLY A 246 2.82 5.93 2.57
CA GLY A 246 3.48 7.18 2.17
C GLY A 246 3.91 7.20 0.70
N MET A 247 3.38 6.28 -0.12
CA MET A 247 3.81 6.06 -1.50
C MET A 247 2.74 6.40 -2.51
N PHE A 248 1.56 5.82 -2.34
CA PHE A 248 0.37 6.01 -3.14
C PHE A 248 -0.84 5.80 -2.25
#